data_AF-A0A917Y3K9-F1
#
_entry.id   AF-A0A917Y3K9-F1
#
_cell.length_a   1.000
_cell.length_b   1.000
_cell.length_c   1.000
_cell.angle_alpha   90.00
_cell.angle_beta   90.00
_cell.angle_gamma   90.00
#
_symmetry.space_group_name_H-M   'P 1'
#
loop_
_entity.id
_entity.type
_entity.pdbx_description
1 polymer ?
#
loop_
_entity_poly.entity_id
_entity_poly.type
_entity_poly.pdbx_seq_one_letter_code
_entity_poly.pdbx_strand_id
1 'polypeptide(L)' 'MEKYFLTRIPAAALDLAGATQPDNIREYRWWTVAELRSTREAVCPVGLAALVAIVAEGRTPEQPVVLVG' A
#
# COMPACT_ATOMS: atom_id res chain seq x y z
N MET A 1 -2.07 2.31 -16.60
CA MET A 1 -2.04 1.00 -15.95
C MET A 1 -1.08 1.10 -14.78
N GLU A 2 -1.61 0.98 -13.56
CA GLU A 2 -0.83 1.08 -12.32
C GLU A 2 -0.18 -0.26 -11.99
N LYS A 3 1.01 -0.21 -11.38
CA LYS A 3 1.74 -1.40 -10.91
C LYS A 3 2.19 -1.14 -9.48
N TYR A 4 1.94 -2.10 -8.60
CA TYR A 4 2.31 -2.03 -7.19
C TYR A 4 3.44 -3.01 -6.90
N PHE A 5 4.40 -2.58 -6.09
CA PHE A 5 5.57 -3.37 -5.71
C PHE A 5 5.63 -3.48 -4.19
N LEU A 6 5.91 -4.67 -3.70
CA LEU A 6 6.16 -4.89 -2.28
C LEU A 6 7.61 -4.52 -1.94
N THR A 7 7.80 -3.67 -0.94
CA THR A 7 9.09 -3.39 -0.34
C THR A 7 9.02 -3.54 1.18
N ARG A 8 10.09 -4.02 1.79
CA ARG A 8 10.29 -3.98 3.25
C ARG A 8 11.38 -2.96 3.53
N ILE A 9 11.01 -1.90 4.24
CA ILE A 9 11.89 -0.80 4.58
C ILE A 9 11.72 -0.45 6.06
N PRO A 10 12.81 -0.21 6.79
CA PRO A 10 12.71 0.28 8.16
C PRO A 10 12.11 1.69 8.16
N ALA A 11 11.31 2.01 9.17
CA ALA A 11 10.62 3.31 9.24
C ALA A 11 11.60 4.50 9.16
N ALA A 12 12.80 4.36 9.71
CA ALA A 12 13.84 5.40 9.67
C ALA A 12 14.42 5.67 8.27
N ALA A 13 14.19 4.80 7.29
CA ALA A 13 14.66 4.98 5.91
C ALA A 13 13.63 5.67 5.00
N LEU A 14 12.46 6.05 5.54
CA LEU A 14 11.45 6.79 4.80
C LEU A 14 11.82 8.27 4.70
N ASP A 15 12.25 8.69 3.52
CA ASP A 15 12.40 10.11 3.19
C ASP A 15 11.16 10.62 2.44
N LEU A 16 10.25 11.25 3.17
CA LEU A 16 9.06 11.89 2.60
C LEU A 16 9.37 13.23 1.93
N ALA A 17 10.46 13.90 2.32
CA ALA A 17 10.84 15.20 1.77
C ALA A 17 11.44 15.05 0.36
N GLY A 18 12.03 13.90 0.06
CA GLY A 18 12.54 13.54 -1.27
C GLY A 18 11.48 13.04 -2.26
N ALA A 19 10.19 12.98 -1.89
CA ALA A 19 9.14 12.53 -2.78
C ALA A 19 8.95 13.52 -3.96
N THR A 20 9.26 13.07 -5.18
CA THR A 20 9.31 13.93 -6.38
C THR A 20 8.00 14.03 -7.14
N GLN A 21 6.93 13.34 -6.71
CA GLN A 21 5.63 13.37 -7.37
C GLN A 21 4.79 14.54 -6.82
N PRO A 22 4.69 15.68 -7.51
CA PRO A 22 4.25 16.94 -6.91
C PRO A 22 2.73 17.18 -7.02
N ASP A 23 2.01 16.33 -7.76
CA ASP A 23 0.73 16.73 -8.31
C ASP A 23 -0.38 15.80 -7.79
N ASN A 24 -1.28 16.37 -6.99
CA ASN A 24 -2.52 15.78 -6.44
C ASN A 24 -2.42 14.98 -5.13
N ILE A 25 -1.24 14.85 -4.51
CA ILE A 25 -1.13 14.26 -3.16
C ILE A 25 -1.46 15.33 -2.12
N ARG A 26 -2.54 15.12 -1.36
CA ARG A 26 -3.00 16.05 -0.31
C ARG A 26 -2.45 15.71 1.07
N GLU A 27 -2.23 14.43 1.34
CA GLU A 27 -1.71 13.94 2.60
C GLU A 27 -0.99 12.59 2.44
N TYR A 28 -0.13 12.26 3.40
CA TYR A 28 0.45 10.94 3.57
C TYR A 28 -0.03 10.36 4.89
N ARG A 29 -0.46 9.09 4.87
CA ARG A 29 -0.93 8.38 6.06
C ARG A 29 -0.38 6.96 6.07
N TRP A 30 0.01 6.50 7.25
CA TRP A 30 0.37 5.11 7.50
C TRP A 30 -0.79 4.41 8.17
N TRP A 31 -1.17 3.25 7.66
CA TRP A 31 -2.19 2.39 8.26
C TRP A 31 -1.60 1.07 8.70
N THR A 32 -2.03 0.64 9.88
CA THR A 32 -2.01 -0.78 10.23
C THR A 32 -2.96 -1.56 9.33
N VAL A 33 -2.77 -2.89 9.25
CA VAL A 33 -3.70 -3.77 8.51
C VAL A 33 -5.13 -3.67 9.04
N ALA A 34 -5.32 -3.45 10.36
CA ALA A 34 -6.63 -3.31 10.97
C ALA A 34 -7.33 -2.01 10.55
N GLU A 35 -6.61 -0.89 10.53
CA GLU A 35 -7.12 0.40 10.05
C GLU A 35 -7.48 0.33 8.57
N LEU A 36 -6.58 -0.22 7.74
CA LEU A 36 -6.79 -0.39 6.30
C LEU A 36 -8.03 -1.24 5.98
N ARG A 37 -8.39 -2.19 6.84
CA ARG A 37 -9.60 -3.04 6.69
C ARG A 37 -10.90 -2.39 7.20
N SER A 38 -10.79 -1.46 8.14
CA SER A 38 -11.96 -0.85 8.81
C SER A 38 -12.26 0.57 8.34
N THR A 39 -11.35 1.17 7.59
CA THR A 39 -11.53 2.51 7.04
C THR A 39 -12.76 2.59 6.13
N ARG A 40 -13.40 3.76 6.14
CA ARG A 40 -14.47 4.13 5.21
C ARG A 40 -13.95 4.95 4.02
N GLU A 41 -12.66 5.23 3.99
CA GLU A 41 -12.01 5.91 2.87
C GLU A 41 -11.92 4.97 1.66
N ALA A 42 -11.98 5.54 0.45
CA ALA A 42 -11.81 4.77 -0.77
C ALA A 42 -10.35 4.32 -0.89
N VAL A 43 -10.14 3.00 -0.88
CA VAL A 43 -8.83 2.37 -1.06
C VAL A 43 -8.81 1.71 -2.44
N CYS A 44 -7.94 2.22 -3.31
CA CYS A 44 -7.69 1.62 -4.61
C CYS A 44 -6.29 0.99 -4.67
N PRO A 45 -6.15 -0.15 -5.37
CA PRO A 45 -7.19 -0.92 -6.04
C PRO A 45 -8.06 -1.73 -5.07
N VAL A 46 -9.24 -2.16 -5.52
CA VAL A 46 -10.15 -3.00 -4.72
C VAL A 46 -9.47 -4.33 -4.42
N GLY A 47 -9.48 -4.73 -3.15
CA GLY A 47 -8.82 -5.95 -2.67
C GLY A 47 -7.40 -5.75 -2.17
N LEU A 48 -6.82 -4.54 -2.28
CA LEU A 48 -5.48 -4.24 -1.77
C LEU A 48 -5.35 -4.56 -0.27
N ALA A 49 -6.34 -4.21 0.55
CA ALA A 49 -6.34 -4.48 1.99
C ALA A 49 -6.22 -5.98 2.33
N ALA A 50 -6.87 -6.84 1.55
CA ALA A 50 -6.79 -8.28 1.74
C ALA A 50 -5.41 -8.80 1.34
N LEU A 51 -4.86 -8.33 0.22
CA LEU A 51 -3.53 -8.71 -0.25
C LEU A 51 -2.43 -8.29 0.74
N VAL A 52 -2.48 -7.05 1.24
CA VAL A 52 -1.52 -6.53 2.22
C VAL A 52 -1.53 -7.36 3.50
N ALA A 53 -2.69 -7.83 3.95
CA ALA A 53 -2.77 -8.67 5.14
C ALA A 53 -2.07 -10.03 4.97
N ILE A 54 -2.23 -10.68 3.80
CA ILE A 54 -1.56 -11.95 3.48
C ILE A 54 -0.04 -11.75 3.48
N VAL A 55 0.43 -10.65 2.86
CA VAL A 55 1.84 -10.29 2.80
C VAL A 55 2.41 -9.97 4.19
N ALA A 56 1.64 -9.28 5.03
CA ALA A 56 2.03 -8.95 6.40
C ALA A 56 2.22 -10.21 7.26
N GLU A 57 1.48 -11.28 6.98
CA GLU A 57 1.65 -12.59 7.60
C GLU A 57 2.84 -13.40 7.04
N GLY A 58 3.64 -12.80 6.14
CA GLY A 58 4.82 -13.42 5.56
C GLY A 58 4.56 -14.24 4.30
N ARG A 59 3.34 -14.23 3.77
CA ARG A 59 2.96 -14.96 2.57
C ARG A 59 3.02 -14.04 1.35
N THR A 60 4.07 -14.16 0.55
CA THR A 60 4.19 -13.42 -0.71
C THR A 60 3.68 -14.27 -1.87
N PRO A 61 2.78 -13.76 -2.72
CA PRO A 61 2.38 -14.47 -3.93
C PRO A 61 3.58 -14.77 -4.84
N GLU A 62 3.62 -15.95 -5.45
CA GLU A 62 4.67 -16.34 -6.41
C GLU A 62 4.55 -15.59 -7.75
N GLN A 63 3.36 -15.10 -8.07
CA GLN A 63 3.07 -14.33 -9.27
C GLN A 63 2.34 -13.03 -8.93
N PRO A 64 2.46 -11.98 -9.76
CA PRO A 64 1.71 -10.74 -9.58
C PRO A 64 0.21 -11.01 -9.52
N VAL A 65 -0.45 -10.44 -8.50
CA VAL A 65 -1.90 -10.53 -8.35
C VAL A 65 -2.56 -9.40 -9.12
N VAL A 66 -3.53 -9.72 -9.97
CA VAL A 66 -4.36 -8.74 -10.65
C VAL A 66 -5.50 -8.35 -9.72
N LEU A 67 -5.57 -7.06 -9.37
CA LEU A 67 -6.64 -6.47 -8.58
C LEU A 67 -7.56 -5.65 -9.47
N VAL A 68 -8.81 -5.49 -9.06
CA VAL A 68 -9.79 -4.67 -9.78
C VAL A 68 -9.50 -3.19 -9.50
N GLY A 69 -9.28 -2.43 -10.57
CA GLY A 69 -9.06 -0.97 -10.54
C GLY A 69 -10.36 -0.19 -10.69
#